data_AF-A0A6V8LIA0-F1
#
_entry.id   AF-A0A6V8LIA0-F1
#
_cell.length_a   1.000
_cell.length_b   1.000
_cell.length_c   1.000
_cell.angle_alpha   90.00
_cell.angle_beta   90.00
_cell.angle_gamma   90.00
#
_symmetry.space_group_name_H-M   'P 1'
#
loop_
_entity.id
_entity.type
_entity.pdbx_description
1 polymer ?
#
loop_
_entity_poly.entity_id
_entity_poly.type
_entity_poly.pdbx_seq_one_letter_code
_entity_poly.pdbx_strand_id
1 'polypeptide(L)'
;MESGTSLVWGHSALKLVVDVSPDGPVAVRALTGPGGRQDPLRAAQPLVELLVAGEGRVRTSQRFSETTVGRRLTYAGSEQTRDGAWRELRVDLRDERTGLAAQVYVRSADGVGACQVRTRVTNQGVAPVVLLGVTSFAAGLAGHRVDDLDLVRGDSEWLGEGRWTRQRLRDGVPDLSLPVHHQDGRGRVAVTSTGTWSTGAHLPTGGLVDRAGGAAWLWQVEHNGAWRWEVGSGSAARTWRCSVRPTSTTSGSTASNRGRASPPYPCRWRCPATGWTARSRR
;
A
#
# COMPACT_ATOMS: atom_id res chain seq x y z
N MET A 1 -26.85 -0.25 16.11
CA MET A 1 -25.42 -0.63 16.22
C MET A 1 -25.24 -1.84 15.33
N GLU A 2 -24.89 -1.64 14.06
CA GLU A 2 -24.69 -2.75 13.13
C GLU A 2 -23.41 -3.50 13.48
N SER A 3 -23.57 -4.76 13.87
CA SER A 3 -22.49 -5.72 14.10
C SER A 3 -21.79 -6.04 12.78
N GLY A 4 -20.95 -5.14 12.29
CA GLY A 4 -20.07 -5.51 11.20
C GLY A 4 -18.99 -6.46 11.71
N THR A 5 -18.79 -7.55 10.98
CA THR A 5 -17.81 -8.61 11.29
C THR A 5 -16.37 -8.10 11.09
N SER A 6 -15.41 -8.69 11.80
CA SER A 6 -13.98 -8.46 11.57
C SER A 6 -13.26 -9.78 11.29
N LEU A 7 -12.38 -9.77 10.31
CA LEU A 7 -11.45 -10.84 10.00
C LEU A 7 -10.12 -10.56 10.72
N VAL A 8 -9.67 -11.50 11.54
CA VAL A 8 -8.41 -11.40 12.28
C VAL A 8 -7.43 -12.44 11.76
N TRP A 9 -6.21 -12.00 11.47
CA TRP A 9 -5.14 -12.86 10.97
C TRP A 9 -3.78 -12.40 11.50
N GLY A 10 -2.83 -13.33 11.64
CA GLY A 10 -1.46 -13.03 12.01
C GLY A 10 -0.86 -14.03 13.00
N HIS A 11 0.10 -13.57 13.78
CA HIS A 11 0.85 -14.30 14.80
C HIS A 11 1.37 -13.34 15.88
N SER A 12 2.15 -13.84 16.84
CA SER A 12 2.63 -13.06 17.99
C SER A 12 3.33 -11.75 17.63
N ALA A 13 4.16 -11.76 16.57
CA ALA A 13 4.87 -10.57 16.10
C ALA A 13 4.09 -9.63 15.16
N LEU A 14 2.92 -10.04 14.63
CA LEU A 14 2.15 -9.24 13.68
C LEU A 14 0.67 -9.62 13.71
N LYS A 15 -0.21 -8.65 13.90
CA LYS A 15 -1.67 -8.82 13.84
C LYS A 15 -2.26 -7.89 12.78
N LEU A 16 -3.09 -8.45 11.91
CA LEU A 16 -3.93 -7.76 10.95
C LEU A 16 -5.40 -7.94 11.35
N VAL A 17 -6.13 -6.82 11.40
CA VAL A 17 -7.58 -6.81 11.60
C VAL A 17 -8.22 -6.09 10.42
N VAL A 18 -9.08 -6.80 9.70
CA VAL A 18 -9.82 -6.30 8.53
C VAL A 18 -11.29 -6.22 8.89
N ASP A 19 -11.88 -5.07 8.64
CA ASP A 19 -13.31 -4.85 8.77
C ASP A 19 -14.05 -5.31 7.54
N VAL A 20 -15.10 -6.10 7.78
CA VAL A 20 -16.03 -6.58 6.77
C VAL A 20 -17.41 -6.06 7.17
N SER A 21 -18.09 -5.38 6.25
CA SER A 21 -19.46 -4.91 6.47
C SER A 21 -20.20 -4.87 5.14
N PRO A 22 -21.52 -5.08 5.16
CA PRO A 22 -22.34 -4.86 3.98
C PRO A 22 -22.46 -3.35 3.64
N ASP A 23 -22.25 -2.46 4.61
CA ASP A 23 -22.56 -1.01 4.51
C ASP A 23 -21.31 -0.14 4.30
N GLY A 24 -20.13 -0.75 4.19
CA GLY A 24 -18.87 -0.04 4.05
C GLY A 24 -17.80 -0.87 3.36
N PRO A 25 -16.74 -0.22 2.82
CA PRO A 25 -15.69 -0.92 2.13
C PRO A 25 -14.96 -1.86 3.09
N VAL A 26 -14.46 -2.97 2.57
CA VAL A 26 -13.53 -3.82 3.30
C VAL A 26 -12.26 -3.01 3.59
N ALA A 27 -11.85 -2.91 4.85
CA ALA A 27 -10.84 -1.94 5.28
C ALA A 27 -9.91 -2.50 6.36
N VAL A 28 -8.63 -2.11 6.33
CA VAL A 28 -7.68 -2.46 7.41
C VAL A 28 -7.94 -1.58 8.63
N ARG A 29 -8.48 -2.17 9.70
CA ARG A 29 -8.65 -1.49 10.99
C ARG A 29 -7.32 -1.37 11.72
N ALA A 30 -6.51 -2.42 11.71
CA ALA A 30 -5.23 -2.44 12.38
C ALA A 30 -4.22 -3.35 11.66
N LEU A 31 -2.97 -2.89 11.60
CA LEU A 31 -1.80 -3.69 11.26
C LEU A 31 -0.72 -3.34 12.28
N THR A 32 -0.51 -4.23 13.25
CA THR A 32 0.22 -3.90 14.48
C THR A 32 1.17 -5.03 14.89
N GLY A 33 2.35 -4.66 15.42
CA GLY A 33 3.22 -5.57 16.15
C GLY A 33 2.75 -5.79 17.61
N PRO A 34 3.56 -6.46 18.43
CA PRO A 34 3.29 -6.67 19.85
C PRO A 34 3.02 -5.35 20.58
N GLY A 35 1.95 -5.29 21.38
CA GLY A 35 1.59 -4.09 22.14
C GLY A 35 1.03 -2.93 21.31
N GLY A 36 0.82 -3.11 20.00
CA GLY A 36 0.26 -2.06 19.15
C GLY A 36 -1.20 -1.74 19.49
N ARG A 37 -1.50 -0.44 19.59
CA ARG A 37 -2.86 0.06 19.84
C ARG A 37 -3.81 -0.37 18.73
N GLN A 38 -5.02 -0.77 19.14
CA GLN A 38 -6.15 -0.95 18.24
C GLN A 38 -7.03 0.30 18.35
N ASP A 39 -7.43 0.87 17.22
CA ASP A 39 -8.44 1.92 17.23
C ASP A 39 -9.84 1.27 17.25
N PRO A 40 -10.75 1.70 18.15
CA PRO A 40 -12.12 1.22 18.16
C PRO A 40 -12.91 1.63 16.92
N LEU A 41 -12.50 2.68 16.20
CA LEU A 41 -13.21 3.19 15.03
C LEU A 41 -12.93 2.34 13.79
N ARG A 42 -13.98 2.11 12.99
CA ARG A 42 -13.86 1.45 11.70
C ARG A 42 -12.99 2.25 10.76
N ALA A 43 -12.12 1.56 10.03
CA ALA A 43 -11.32 2.19 9.00
C ALA A 43 -12.20 2.56 7.79
N ALA A 44 -12.11 3.81 7.35
CA ALA A 44 -12.84 4.31 6.19
C ALA A 44 -12.10 4.06 4.85
N GLN A 45 -10.87 3.53 4.91
CA GLN A 45 -10.01 3.34 3.76
C GLN A 45 -10.23 1.96 3.13
N PRO A 46 -10.73 1.87 1.88
CA PRO A 46 -10.77 0.61 1.16
C PRO A 46 -9.41 -0.11 1.16
N LEU A 47 -9.45 -1.42 1.39
CA LEU A 47 -8.30 -2.32 1.34
C LEU A 47 -7.64 -2.32 -0.05
N VAL A 48 -8.45 -2.14 -1.09
CA VAL A 48 -8.02 -2.04 -2.49
C VAL A 48 -8.64 -0.81 -3.14
N GLU A 49 -7.80 0.02 -3.75
CA GLU A 49 -8.22 1.13 -4.62
C GLU A 49 -7.98 0.73 -6.07
N LEU A 50 -9.01 0.86 -6.91
CA LEU A 50 -8.98 0.54 -8.34
C LEU A 50 -9.42 1.78 -9.13
N LEU A 51 -8.49 2.37 -9.88
CA LEU A 51 -8.83 3.48 -10.78
C LEU A 51 -9.19 2.90 -12.14
N VAL A 52 -10.46 3.01 -12.51
CA VAL A 52 -11.01 2.47 -13.75
C VAL A 52 -11.53 3.61 -14.62
N ALA A 53 -11.28 3.54 -15.93
CA ALA A 53 -11.81 4.53 -16.86
C ALA A 53 -13.34 4.55 -16.82
N GLY A 54 -13.95 5.74 -16.72
CA GLY A 54 -15.40 5.91 -16.63
C GLY A 54 -15.99 5.82 -15.20
N GLU A 55 -15.22 5.38 -14.19
CA GLU A 55 -15.71 5.21 -12.81
C GLU A 55 -15.44 6.40 -11.90
N GLY A 56 -14.35 7.12 -12.17
CA GLY A 56 -13.95 8.30 -11.40
C GLY A 56 -13.59 7.99 -9.93
N ARG A 57 -13.92 8.94 -9.06
CA ARG A 57 -13.70 8.90 -7.61
C ARG A 57 -14.95 9.42 -6.90
N VAL A 58 -15.16 8.99 -5.67
CA VAL A 58 -16.25 9.50 -4.81
C VAL A 58 -16.04 10.98 -4.46
N ARG A 59 -14.78 11.42 -4.41
CA ARG A 59 -14.42 12.82 -4.19
C ARG A 59 -13.32 13.25 -5.15
N THR A 60 -13.39 14.51 -5.58
CA THR A 60 -12.33 15.14 -6.38
C THR A 60 -11.06 15.25 -5.55
N SER A 61 -10.11 14.36 -5.83
CA SER A 61 -8.83 14.29 -5.13
C SER A 61 -7.73 13.91 -6.10
N GLN A 62 -6.54 14.42 -5.85
CA GLN A 62 -5.33 13.99 -6.54
C GLN A 62 -4.69 12.75 -5.89
N ARG A 63 -5.25 12.25 -4.78
CA ARG A 63 -4.83 10.99 -4.16
C ARG A 63 -5.25 9.81 -5.02
N PHE A 64 -4.46 8.74 -4.94
CA PHE A 64 -4.85 7.43 -5.41
C PHE A 64 -5.70 6.74 -4.35
N SER A 65 -6.84 7.36 -4.06
CA SER A 65 -7.78 6.88 -3.06
C SER A 65 -9.18 7.40 -3.27
N GLU A 66 -10.12 6.80 -2.54
CA GLU A 66 -11.54 7.11 -2.66
C GLU A 66 -12.03 6.86 -4.09
N THR A 67 -11.45 5.83 -4.74
CA THR A 67 -11.91 5.35 -6.04
C THR A 67 -13.32 4.81 -5.88
N THR A 68 -14.17 5.09 -6.87
CA THR A 68 -15.57 4.64 -6.80
C THR A 68 -15.65 3.11 -6.76
N VAL A 69 -14.79 2.42 -7.53
CA VAL A 69 -14.69 0.95 -7.52
C VAL A 69 -14.21 0.45 -6.16
N GLY A 70 -13.14 1.03 -5.59
CA GLY A 70 -12.64 0.62 -4.28
C GLY A 70 -13.68 0.72 -3.17
N ARG A 71 -14.57 1.72 -3.24
CA ARG A 71 -15.68 1.91 -2.30
C ARG A 71 -16.83 0.92 -2.49
N ARG A 72 -17.00 0.37 -3.69
CA ARG A 72 -18.03 -0.63 -4.02
C ARG A 72 -17.56 -2.07 -3.86
N LEU A 73 -16.25 -2.31 -3.75
CA LEU A 73 -15.72 -3.64 -3.50
C LEU A 73 -16.27 -4.19 -2.17
N THR A 74 -17.11 -5.22 -2.27
CA THR A 74 -17.67 -5.93 -1.12
C THR A 74 -16.89 -7.21 -0.87
N TYR A 75 -16.94 -7.70 0.37
CA TYR A 75 -16.31 -8.96 0.75
C TYR A 75 -17.04 -10.16 0.12
N ALA A 76 -16.28 -11.05 -0.51
CA ALA A 76 -16.79 -12.27 -1.15
C ALA A 76 -16.25 -13.56 -0.50
N GLY A 77 -15.24 -13.47 0.36
CA GLY A 77 -14.67 -14.63 1.05
C GLY A 77 -13.26 -14.39 1.56
N SER A 78 -12.75 -15.33 2.35
CA SER A 78 -11.35 -15.36 2.72
C SER A 78 -10.88 -16.79 2.97
N GLU A 79 -9.58 -16.98 2.83
CA GLU A 79 -8.92 -18.25 3.07
C GLU A 79 -7.62 -18.00 3.83
N GLN A 80 -7.37 -18.78 4.89
CA GLN A 80 -6.15 -18.72 5.67
C GLN A 80 -5.41 -20.04 5.53
N THR A 81 -4.14 -19.97 5.16
CA THR A 81 -3.29 -21.15 4.97
C THR A 81 -1.94 -20.96 5.68
N ARG A 82 -1.18 -22.04 5.76
CA ARG A 82 0.17 -22.06 6.31
C ARG A 82 1.09 -22.87 5.42
N ASP A 83 2.25 -22.32 5.10
CA ASP A 83 3.32 -22.98 4.35
C ASP A 83 4.64 -22.87 5.13
N GLY A 84 5.02 -23.95 5.82
CA GLY A 84 6.19 -23.95 6.69
C GLY A 84 6.11 -22.86 7.76
N ALA A 85 7.04 -21.91 7.74
CA ALA A 85 7.05 -20.76 8.66
C ALA A 85 6.17 -19.58 8.20
N TRP A 86 5.58 -19.66 7.00
CA TRP A 86 4.75 -18.61 6.44
C TRP A 86 3.28 -18.83 6.77
N ARG A 87 2.62 -17.80 7.23
CA ARG A 87 1.16 -17.69 7.25
C ARG A 87 0.73 -16.95 6.00
N GLU A 88 -0.38 -17.35 5.41
CA GLU A 88 -0.99 -16.64 4.29
C GLU A 88 -2.47 -16.38 4.55
N LEU A 89 -2.96 -15.26 4.03
CA LEU A 89 -4.35 -14.85 4.02
C LEU A 89 -4.69 -14.41 2.60
N ARG A 90 -5.76 -14.96 2.02
CA ARG A 90 -6.44 -14.42 0.85
C ARG A 90 -7.73 -13.75 1.30
N VAL A 91 -7.98 -12.53 0.86
CA VAL A 91 -9.27 -11.84 0.98
C VAL A 91 -9.82 -11.62 -0.43
N ASP A 92 -10.99 -12.16 -0.69
CA ASP A 92 -11.68 -12.05 -1.97
C ASP A 92 -12.71 -10.92 -1.91
N LEU A 93 -12.68 -10.03 -2.91
CA LEU A 93 -13.53 -8.86 -3.04
C LEU A 93 -14.19 -8.82 -4.42
N ARG A 94 -15.39 -8.25 -4.52
CA ARG A 94 -16.14 -8.14 -5.78
C ARG A 94 -16.85 -6.79 -5.93
N ASP A 95 -16.84 -6.23 -7.13
CA ASP A 95 -17.68 -5.09 -7.52
C ASP A 95 -18.69 -5.58 -8.56
N GLU A 96 -19.94 -5.84 -8.13
CA GLU A 96 -20.99 -6.39 -8.99
C GLU A 96 -21.29 -5.51 -10.21
N ARG A 97 -21.05 -4.20 -10.10
CA ARG A 97 -21.37 -3.23 -11.15
C ARG A 97 -20.41 -3.32 -12.34
N THR A 98 -19.13 -3.55 -12.08
CA THR A 98 -18.10 -3.69 -13.12
C THR A 98 -17.78 -5.14 -13.46
N GLY A 99 -18.16 -6.09 -12.58
CA GLY A 99 -17.74 -7.48 -12.68
C GLY A 99 -16.26 -7.70 -12.31
N LEU A 100 -15.59 -6.71 -11.72
CA LEU A 100 -14.21 -6.88 -11.25
C LEU A 100 -14.17 -7.68 -9.95
N ALA A 101 -13.30 -8.68 -9.91
CA ALA A 101 -12.91 -9.38 -8.69
C ALA A 101 -11.49 -8.99 -8.30
N ALA A 102 -11.27 -8.68 -7.03
CA ALA A 102 -9.96 -8.38 -6.48
C ALA A 102 -9.61 -9.38 -5.37
N GLN A 103 -8.43 -9.98 -5.43
CA GLN A 103 -7.91 -10.91 -4.43
C GLN A 103 -6.68 -10.31 -3.78
N VAL A 104 -6.74 -10.06 -2.48
CA VAL A 104 -5.63 -9.54 -1.69
C VAL A 104 -4.96 -10.70 -0.98
N TYR A 105 -3.68 -10.90 -1.25
CA TYR A 105 -2.87 -11.92 -0.61
C TYR A 105 -1.91 -11.24 0.35
N VAL A 106 -2.01 -11.62 1.63
CA VAL A 106 -1.11 -11.19 2.70
C VAL A 106 -0.33 -12.41 3.15
N ARG A 107 0.99 -12.32 3.24
CA ARG A 107 1.81 -13.38 3.85
C ARG A 107 2.82 -12.83 4.84
N SER A 108 3.07 -13.58 5.92
CA SER A 108 3.98 -13.17 7.01
C SER A 108 4.72 -14.39 7.55
N ALA A 109 6.01 -14.23 7.83
CA ALA A 109 6.81 -15.28 8.46
C ALA A 109 6.64 -15.21 9.99
N ASP A 110 6.42 -16.36 10.63
CA ASP A 110 6.28 -16.46 12.08
C ASP A 110 7.44 -15.77 12.80
N GLY A 111 7.12 -14.89 13.76
CA GLY A 111 8.11 -14.13 14.54
C GLY A 111 8.63 -12.85 13.89
N VAL A 112 8.25 -12.55 12.63
CA VAL A 112 8.67 -11.32 11.93
C VAL A 112 7.55 -10.29 11.95
N GLY A 113 7.83 -9.07 12.43
CA GLY A 113 6.87 -7.96 12.45
C GLY A 113 6.61 -7.31 11.08
N ALA A 114 6.52 -8.10 10.01
CA ALA A 114 6.35 -7.60 8.65
C ALA A 114 5.56 -8.60 7.79
N CYS A 115 4.75 -8.07 6.88
CA CYS A 115 4.04 -8.86 5.88
C CYS A 115 4.30 -8.36 4.47
N GLN A 116 4.22 -9.27 3.51
CA GLN A 116 4.13 -8.96 2.09
C GLN A 116 2.67 -8.96 1.66
N VAL A 117 2.29 -7.97 0.83
CA VAL A 117 0.92 -7.86 0.29
C VAL A 117 0.96 -7.73 -1.22
N ARG A 118 0.12 -8.49 -1.92
CA ARG A 118 -0.13 -8.33 -3.36
C ARG A 118 -1.62 -8.38 -3.67
N THR A 119 -2.03 -7.69 -4.73
CA THR A 119 -3.42 -7.68 -5.22
C THR A 119 -3.46 -8.28 -6.61
N ARG A 120 -4.36 -9.24 -6.85
CA ARG A 120 -4.72 -9.71 -8.18
C ARG A 120 -6.09 -9.16 -8.54
N VAL A 121 -6.23 -8.59 -9.72
CA VAL A 121 -7.53 -8.15 -10.26
C VAL A 121 -7.88 -9.01 -11.45
N THR A 122 -9.10 -9.52 -11.49
CA THR A 122 -9.63 -10.33 -12.59
C THR A 122 -10.93 -9.69 -13.07
N ASN A 123 -11.05 -9.48 -14.38
CA ASN A 123 -12.32 -9.09 -14.97
C ASN A 123 -13.19 -10.33 -15.15
N GLN A 124 -14.27 -10.44 -14.39
CA GLN A 124 -15.30 -11.48 -14.50
C GLN A 124 -16.59 -10.94 -15.14
N GLY A 125 -16.58 -9.68 -15.55
CA GLY A 125 -17.70 -9.04 -16.26
C GLY A 125 -17.75 -9.43 -17.73
N VAL A 126 -18.81 -8.98 -18.39
CA VAL A 126 -19.06 -9.26 -19.82
C VAL A 126 -18.42 -8.23 -20.77
N ALA A 127 -17.91 -7.12 -20.23
CA ALA A 127 -17.33 -6.03 -20.99
C ALA A 127 -15.84 -5.81 -20.64
N PRO A 128 -15.00 -5.37 -21.59
CA PRO A 128 -13.64 -4.94 -21.30
C PRO A 128 -13.61 -3.78 -20.29
N VAL A 129 -12.65 -3.82 -19.37
CA VAL A 129 -12.44 -2.77 -18.37
C VAL A 129 -11.02 -2.22 -18.49
N VAL A 130 -10.89 -0.91 -18.65
CA VAL A 130 -9.58 -0.24 -18.71
C VAL A 130 -9.13 0.14 -17.29
N LEU A 131 -8.17 -0.61 -16.76
CA LEU A 131 -7.57 -0.37 -15.45
C LEU A 131 -6.43 0.64 -15.55
N LEU A 132 -6.62 1.80 -14.92
CA LEU A 132 -5.65 2.90 -14.87
C LEU A 132 -4.69 2.80 -13.67
N GLY A 133 -5.05 2.03 -12.65
CA GLY A 133 -4.20 1.73 -11.50
C GLY A 133 -4.87 0.78 -10.48
N VAL A 134 -4.05 0.10 -9.68
CA VAL A 134 -4.46 -0.84 -8.63
C VAL A 134 -3.47 -0.79 -7.47
N THR A 135 -3.92 -0.57 -6.24
CA THR A 135 -3.05 -0.68 -5.06
C THR A 135 -2.72 -2.13 -4.71
N SER A 136 -1.45 -2.37 -4.37
CA SER A 136 -1.06 -3.58 -3.64
C SER A 136 -1.59 -3.60 -2.20
N PHE A 137 -1.77 -2.44 -1.58
CA PHE A 137 -2.30 -2.28 -0.22
C PHE A 137 -2.66 -0.82 0.04
N ALA A 138 -3.72 -0.58 0.79
CA ALA A 138 -4.09 0.74 1.27
C ALA A 138 -4.68 0.63 2.69
N ALA A 139 -4.28 1.53 3.59
CA ALA A 139 -4.73 1.49 4.98
C ALA A 139 -4.79 2.88 5.64
N GLY A 140 -5.63 3.00 6.66
CA GLY A 140 -5.54 4.09 7.63
C GLY A 140 -4.52 3.75 8.72
N LEU A 141 -3.82 4.75 9.25
CA LEU A 141 -3.09 4.63 10.52
C LEU A 141 -3.89 5.35 11.60
N ALA A 142 -4.93 4.67 12.06
CA ALA A 142 -5.82 5.17 13.10
C ALA A 142 -5.06 5.32 14.44
N GLY A 143 -5.51 6.23 15.31
CA GLY A 143 -4.86 6.48 16.59
C GLY A 143 -3.56 7.29 16.59
N HIS A 144 -3.08 7.77 15.44
CA HIS A 144 -1.87 8.59 15.33
C HIS A 144 -2.17 9.99 14.80
N ARG A 145 -1.67 11.02 15.48
CA ARG A 145 -1.82 12.41 15.04
C ARG A 145 -0.82 12.69 13.94
N VAL A 146 -1.28 13.27 12.82
CA VAL A 146 -0.40 13.67 11.70
C VAL A 146 0.70 14.61 12.16
N ASP A 147 0.44 15.44 13.19
CA ASP A 147 1.45 16.34 13.77
C ASP A 147 2.66 15.61 14.35
N ASP A 148 2.45 14.40 14.87
CA ASP A 148 3.48 13.60 15.55
C ASP A 148 4.21 12.66 14.59
N LEU A 149 3.78 12.58 13.33
CA LEU A 149 4.37 11.71 12.32
C LEU A 149 5.50 12.40 11.57
N ASP A 150 6.63 11.72 11.46
CA ASP A 150 7.68 12.03 10.50
C ASP A 150 7.60 11.07 9.31
N LEU A 151 7.82 11.60 8.11
CA LEU A 151 8.03 10.83 6.89
C LEU A 151 9.52 10.58 6.70
N VAL A 152 9.88 9.31 6.53
CA VAL A 152 11.21 8.86 6.12
C VAL A 152 11.14 8.41 4.66
N ARG A 153 12.04 8.93 3.82
CA ARG A 153 12.15 8.53 2.41
C ARG A 153 13.59 8.63 1.93
N GLY A 154 13.95 7.81 0.94
CA GLY A 154 15.26 7.85 0.32
C GLY A 154 15.19 8.35 -1.11
N ASP A 155 16.09 9.28 -1.45
CA ASP A 155 16.33 9.68 -2.83
C ASP A 155 17.54 8.90 -3.38
N SER A 156 17.54 8.71 -4.69
CA SER A 156 18.58 7.98 -5.42
C SER A 156 19.05 8.83 -6.60
N GLU A 157 20.32 8.69 -6.94
CA GLU A 157 20.93 9.27 -8.14
C GLU A 157 22.11 8.37 -8.51
N TRP A 158 22.54 8.38 -9.76
CA TRP A 158 23.77 7.70 -10.18
C TRP A 158 24.95 8.19 -9.33
N LEU A 159 25.62 7.26 -8.64
CA LEU A 159 26.73 7.53 -7.70
C LEU A 159 26.32 8.31 -6.43
N GLY A 160 25.02 8.48 -6.20
CA GLY A 160 24.43 9.24 -5.10
C GLY A 160 23.24 8.53 -4.47
N GLU A 161 23.28 7.20 -4.40
CA GLU A 161 22.22 6.35 -3.89
C GLU A 161 22.08 6.45 -2.35
N GLY A 162 20.89 6.13 -1.83
CA GLY A 162 20.73 5.95 -0.38
C GLY A 162 20.66 7.25 0.43
N ARG A 163 20.27 8.37 -0.19
CA ARG A 163 20.16 9.67 0.51
C ARG A 163 18.84 9.75 1.27
N TRP A 164 18.87 9.31 2.52
CA TRP A 164 17.70 9.29 3.39
C TRP A 164 17.41 10.65 4.00
N THR A 165 16.14 11.01 4.02
CA THR A 165 15.60 12.20 4.69
C THR A 165 14.52 11.79 5.69
N ARG A 166 14.42 12.55 6.77
CA ARG A 166 13.35 12.46 7.77
C ARG A 166 12.80 13.86 8.00
N GLN A 167 11.53 14.07 7.71
CA GLN A 167 10.86 15.37 7.79
C GLN A 167 9.50 15.21 8.45
N ARG A 168 8.96 16.28 9.04
CA ARG A 168 7.60 16.22 9.59
C ARG A 168 6.62 15.97 8.45
N LEU A 169 5.67 15.07 8.65
CA LEU A 169 4.64 14.81 7.64
C LEU A 169 3.84 16.09 7.31
N ARG A 170 3.70 16.99 8.29
CA ARG A 170 3.05 18.29 8.14
C ARG A 170 3.71 19.24 7.15
N ASP A 171 5.00 19.09 6.90
CA ASP A 171 5.70 19.93 5.90
C ASP A 171 5.19 19.63 4.47
N GLY A 172 4.72 18.39 4.23
CA GLY A 172 4.10 18.00 2.96
C GLY A 172 2.58 17.87 2.99
N VAL A 173 1.98 17.92 4.19
CA VAL A 173 0.53 17.77 4.41
C VAL A 173 0.07 18.79 5.46
N PRO A 174 -0.07 20.07 5.09
CA PRO A 174 -0.36 21.13 6.03
C PRO A 174 -1.73 20.92 6.71
N ASP A 175 -1.85 21.42 7.94
CA ASP A 175 -3.15 21.52 8.59
C ASP A 175 -3.93 22.69 8.00
N LEU A 176 -5.07 22.38 7.38
CA LEU A 176 -5.94 23.35 6.74
C LEU A 176 -7.18 23.67 7.58
N SER A 177 -7.23 23.22 8.85
CA SER A 177 -8.39 23.42 9.72
C SER A 177 -9.70 23.01 9.05
N LEU A 178 -9.65 21.86 8.35
CA LEU A 178 -10.72 21.33 7.50
C LEU A 178 -12.12 21.29 8.15
N PRO A 179 -12.27 20.99 9.46
CA PRO A 179 -13.57 21.07 10.13
C PRO A 179 -14.23 22.44 10.05
N VAL A 180 -13.45 23.54 10.09
CA VAL A 180 -13.95 24.92 9.98
C VAL A 180 -14.54 25.19 8.60
N HIS A 181 -14.04 24.49 7.58
CA HIS A 181 -14.49 24.64 6.20
C HIS A 181 -15.54 23.60 5.78
N HIS A 182 -15.88 22.66 6.68
CA HIS A 182 -16.70 21.49 6.35
C HIS A 182 -16.18 20.74 5.11
N GLN A 183 -14.86 20.67 4.97
CA GLN A 183 -14.18 19.99 3.85
C GLN A 183 -13.41 18.76 4.32
N ASP A 184 -13.12 17.86 3.38
CA ASP A 184 -12.17 16.77 3.60
C ASP A 184 -10.78 17.13 3.08
N GLY A 185 -9.76 16.64 3.77
CA GLY A 185 -8.37 16.85 3.41
C GLY A 185 -8.01 16.13 2.13
N ARG A 186 -7.31 16.84 1.23
CA ARG A 186 -6.80 16.30 -0.05
C ARG A 186 -5.27 16.26 -0.10
N GLY A 187 -4.61 16.79 0.94
CA GLY A 187 -3.16 16.84 1.06
C GLY A 187 -2.53 15.46 1.04
N ARG A 188 -1.40 15.35 0.33
CA ARG A 188 -0.59 14.13 0.22
C ARG A 188 0.85 14.47 -0.08
N VAL A 189 1.76 13.64 0.41
CA VAL A 189 3.08 13.47 -0.17
C VAL A 189 3.04 12.22 -1.04
N ALA A 190 3.59 12.29 -2.24
CA ALA A 190 3.65 11.15 -3.14
C ALA A 190 5.03 11.06 -3.78
N VAL A 191 5.56 9.85 -3.84
CA VAL A 191 6.84 9.53 -4.47
C VAL A 191 6.56 8.51 -5.55
N THR A 192 7.05 8.79 -6.75
CA THR A 192 6.72 8.02 -7.96
C THR A 192 7.99 7.73 -8.74
N SER A 193 8.15 6.49 -9.18
CA SER A 193 9.02 6.14 -10.30
C SER A 193 8.15 5.93 -11.54
N THR A 194 8.49 6.64 -12.62
CA THR A 194 7.84 6.50 -13.94
C THR A 194 8.68 5.75 -14.95
N GLY A 195 9.91 5.36 -14.57
CA GLY A 195 10.87 4.70 -15.44
C GLY A 195 10.79 3.17 -15.39
N THR A 196 11.63 2.54 -16.20
CA THR A 196 11.89 1.10 -16.15
C THR A 196 12.90 0.70 -15.08
N TRP A 197 13.39 1.67 -14.30
CA TRP A 197 14.29 1.47 -13.17
C TRP A 197 13.55 1.77 -11.86
N SER A 198 13.59 0.82 -10.94
CA SER A 198 12.95 0.94 -9.62
C SER A 198 13.58 2.03 -8.75
N THR A 199 14.86 2.35 -8.93
CA THR A 199 15.61 3.32 -8.12
C THR A 199 16.20 4.46 -8.95
N GLY A 200 15.47 4.94 -9.97
CA GLY A 200 15.96 6.03 -10.82
C GLY A 200 16.22 7.33 -10.05
N ALA A 201 15.17 7.92 -9.46
CA ALA A 201 15.25 9.16 -8.67
C ALA A 201 14.97 8.95 -7.17
N HIS A 202 14.28 7.87 -6.82
CA HIS A 202 13.79 7.63 -5.47
C HIS A 202 13.97 6.15 -5.13
N LEU A 203 14.17 5.84 -3.85
CA LEU A 203 14.09 4.47 -3.38
C LEU A 203 12.62 4.01 -3.31
N PRO A 204 12.30 2.75 -3.64
CA PRO A 204 10.97 2.18 -3.51
C PRO A 204 10.60 1.89 -2.05
N THR A 205 11.22 2.59 -1.10
CA THR A 205 11.11 2.38 0.34
C THR A 205 10.79 3.69 1.04
N GLY A 206 10.16 3.57 2.20
CA GLY A 206 9.83 4.71 3.04
C GLY A 206 9.26 4.27 4.37
N GLY A 207 8.95 5.25 5.21
CA GLY A 207 8.36 4.98 6.50
C GLY A 207 7.63 6.17 7.11
N LEU A 208 6.72 5.87 8.03
CA LEU A 208 6.18 6.84 8.97
C LEU A 208 6.68 6.48 10.36
N VAL A 209 7.17 7.48 11.09
CA VAL A 209 7.66 7.33 12.46
C VAL A 209 6.84 8.23 13.37
N ASP A 210 6.12 7.64 14.31
CA ASP A 210 5.40 8.36 15.35
C ASP A 210 6.39 8.78 16.45
N ARG A 211 6.63 10.09 16.55
CA ARG A 211 7.53 10.67 17.55
C ARG A 211 6.99 10.57 18.97
N ALA A 212 5.67 10.52 19.14
CA ALA A 212 5.03 10.47 20.45
C ALA A 212 4.89 9.02 20.95
N GLY A 213 4.45 8.12 20.07
CA GLY A 213 4.18 6.72 20.41
C GLY A 213 5.33 5.75 20.18
N GLY A 214 6.41 6.16 19.51
CA GLY A 214 7.56 5.30 19.17
C GLY A 214 7.26 4.23 18.11
N ALA A 215 6.05 4.21 17.55
CA ALA A 215 5.66 3.29 16.50
C ALA A 215 6.27 3.69 15.15
N ALA A 216 6.58 2.71 14.31
CA ALA A 216 7.03 2.95 12.95
C ALA A 216 6.35 1.98 11.98
N TRP A 217 5.96 2.51 10.82
CA TRP A 217 5.50 1.71 9.68
C TRP A 217 6.48 1.92 8.56
N LEU A 218 7.15 0.85 8.16
CA LEU A 218 8.09 0.86 7.04
C LEU A 218 7.47 0.12 5.87
N TRP A 219 7.80 0.53 4.65
CA TRP A 219 7.37 -0.15 3.44
C TRP A 219 8.49 -0.24 2.42
N GLN A 220 8.33 -1.25 1.57
CA GLN A 220 9.07 -1.45 0.34
C GLN A 220 8.10 -1.85 -0.76
N VAL A 221 8.21 -1.23 -1.92
CA VAL A 221 7.54 -1.64 -3.14
C VAL A 221 8.44 -2.63 -3.87
N GLU A 222 8.00 -3.88 -3.94
CA GLU A 222 8.72 -4.94 -4.64
C GLU A 222 8.36 -4.95 -6.13
N HIS A 223 8.83 -3.93 -6.85
CA HIS A 223 8.59 -3.80 -8.28
C HIS A 223 9.79 -3.14 -8.98
N ASN A 224 10.17 -3.67 -10.15
CA ASN A 224 11.31 -3.18 -10.92
C ASN A 224 10.95 -2.10 -11.96
N GLY A 225 9.66 -1.90 -12.25
CA GLY A 225 9.17 -0.87 -13.19
C GLY A 225 8.59 0.35 -12.49
N ALA A 226 7.58 0.96 -13.11
CA ALA A 226 6.91 2.14 -12.57
C ALA A 226 6.11 1.82 -11.30
N TRP A 227 6.26 2.67 -10.30
CA TRP A 227 5.63 2.52 -9.00
C TRP A 227 5.33 3.89 -8.37
N ARG A 228 4.43 3.92 -7.40
CA ARG A 228 4.07 5.12 -6.63
C ARG A 228 3.66 4.75 -5.23
N TRP A 229 4.25 5.33 -4.18
CA TRP A 229 3.64 5.32 -2.84
C TRP A 229 3.20 6.73 -2.46
N GLU A 230 2.24 6.84 -1.55
CA GLU A 230 1.79 8.14 -1.04
C GLU A 230 1.47 8.06 0.46
N VAL A 231 1.49 9.20 1.15
CA VAL A 231 1.03 9.36 2.53
C VAL A 231 0.20 10.64 2.58
N GLY A 232 -0.87 10.68 3.38
CA GLY A 232 -1.72 11.86 3.39
C GLY A 232 -2.65 11.94 4.59
N SER A 233 -3.19 13.13 4.83
CA SER A 233 -4.20 13.34 5.86
C SER A 233 -5.59 13.12 5.27
N GLY A 234 -6.31 12.12 5.77
CA GLY A 234 -7.77 12.11 5.68
C GLY A 234 -8.38 12.70 6.96
N SER A 235 -9.70 12.60 7.09
CA SER A 235 -10.45 12.73 8.35
C SER A 235 -10.00 11.71 9.43
N ALA A 236 -9.11 10.78 9.07
CA ALA A 236 -8.20 10.02 9.92
C ALA A 236 -6.83 9.97 9.21
N ALA A 237 -5.70 9.87 9.91
CA ALA A 237 -4.39 9.75 9.27
C ALA A 237 -4.34 8.51 8.35
N ARG A 238 -3.90 8.66 7.08
CA ARG A 238 -3.91 7.58 6.07
C ARG A 238 -2.52 7.35 5.48
N THR A 239 -2.14 6.08 5.38
CA THR A 239 -0.84 5.64 4.88
C THR A 239 -1.06 4.74 3.69
N TRP A 240 -0.49 5.13 2.55
CA TRP A 240 -0.78 4.47 1.28
C TRP A 240 0.41 3.66 0.80
N ARG A 241 0.11 2.54 0.16
CA ARG A 241 1.09 1.66 -0.47
C ARG A 241 0.70 1.44 -1.93
N CYS A 242 1.72 1.11 -2.70
CA CYS A 242 1.83 1.45 -4.10
C CYS A 242 0.90 0.73 -5.07
N SER A 243 0.51 1.47 -6.13
CA SER A 243 -0.06 0.96 -7.38
C SER A 243 0.96 0.92 -8.51
N VAL A 244 1.04 -0.22 -9.20
CA VAL A 244 1.71 -0.36 -10.50
C VAL A 244 0.80 0.25 -11.56
N ARG A 245 1.35 1.13 -12.39
CA ARG A 245 0.68 1.56 -13.63
C ARG A 245 1.25 0.70 -14.75
N PRO A 246 0.48 -0.14 -15.45
CA PRO A 246 0.93 -0.63 -16.74
C PRO A 246 0.93 0.57 -17.69
N THR A 247 2.10 1.18 -17.92
CA THR A 247 2.28 2.06 -19.07
C THR A 247 2.37 1.18 -20.31
N SER A 248 1.25 0.95 -20.99
CA SER A 248 1.31 0.67 -22.42
C SER A 248 1.55 2.00 -23.13
N THR A 249 2.82 2.42 -23.20
CA THR A 249 3.20 3.43 -24.18
C THR A 249 3.32 2.69 -25.51
N THR A 250 2.24 2.67 -26.29
CA THR A 250 2.34 2.35 -27.71
C THR A 250 2.97 3.55 -28.39
N SER A 251 4.29 3.72 -28.25
CA SER A 251 5.06 4.50 -29.20
C SER A 251 5.41 3.54 -30.33
N GLY A 252 4.75 3.74 -31.47
CA GLY A 252 5.04 3.00 -32.69
C GLY A 252 6.51 3.19 -33.08
N SER A 253 7.25 2.10 -33.08
CA SER A 253 8.44 1.92 -33.88
C SER A 253 8.50 0.45 -34.28
N THR A 254 8.11 0.21 -35.54
CA THR A 254 8.37 -1.03 -36.25
C THR A 254 9.88 -1.31 -36.25
N ALA A 255 10.29 -2.36 -35.56
CA ALA A 255 11.55 -3.04 -35.82
C ALA A 255 11.33 -4.54 -35.58
N SER A 256 11.27 -5.30 -36.68
CA SER A 256 11.30 -6.75 -36.64
C SER A 256 12.67 -7.20 -36.14
N ASN A 257 12.71 -8.08 -35.14
CA ASN A 257 13.74 -9.11 -35.15
C ASN A 257 13.27 -10.38 -34.43
N ARG A 258 13.37 -11.50 -35.14
CA ARG A 258 13.16 -12.86 -34.62
C ARG A 258 14.37 -13.24 -33.78
N GLY A 259 14.18 -13.81 -32.59
CA GLY A 259 15.28 -14.53 -31.93
C GLY A 259 15.16 -14.78 -30.42
N ARG A 260 14.85 -16.05 -30.09
CA ARG A 260 15.19 -16.82 -28.87
C ARG A 260 14.79 -16.28 -27.48
N ALA A 261 13.92 -17.06 -26.83
CA ALA A 261 13.68 -17.03 -25.39
C ALA A 261 14.94 -17.49 -24.61
N SER A 262 15.30 -16.74 -23.57
CA SER A 262 16.25 -17.16 -22.53
C SER A 262 15.50 -17.66 -21.30
N PRO A 263 15.97 -18.74 -20.62
CA PRO A 263 15.30 -19.28 -19.44
C PRO A 263 15.53 -18.39 -18.19
N PRO A 264 14.69 -18.52 -17.13
CA PRO A 264 14.80 -17.71 -15.93
C PRO A 264 16.05 -18.09 -15.11
N TYR A 265 16.85 -17.09 -14.76
CA TYR A 265 17.96 -17.21 -13.81
C TYR A 265 17.43 -17.43 -12.39
N PRO A 266 17.85 -18.48 -11.67
CA PRO A 266 17.53 -18.63 -10.25
C PRO A 266 18.49 -17.78 -9.40
N CYS A 267 17.98 -16.71 -8.77
CA CYS A 267 18.71 -15.97 -7.75
C CYS A 267 18.74 -16.78 -6.44
N ARG A 268 19.89 -17.39 -6.13
CA ARG A 268 20.22 -17.89 -4.78
C ARG A 268 20.76 -16.73 -3.95
N TRP A 269 20.15 -16.43 -2.80
CA TRP A 269 20.72 -15.55 -1.79
C TRP A 269 21.19 -16.36 -0.58
N ARG A 270 22.47 -16.23 -0.23
CA ARG A 270 23.07 -16.64 1.05
C ARG A 270 22.96 -15.46 2.01
N CYS A 271 22.49 -15.69 3.23
CA CYS A 271 22.62 -14.75 4.35
C CYS A 271 24.09 -14.64 4.81
N PRO A 272 24.63 -13.44 5.05
CA PRO A 272 25.65 -13.25 6.05
C PRO A 272 24.96 -12.94 7.39
N ALA A 273 25.22 -13.78 8.38
CA ALA A 273 24.97 -13.49 9.78
C ALA A 273 26.00 -12.47 10.30
N THR A 274 25.65 -11.81 11.40
CA THR A 274 26.46 -10.95 12.29
C THR A 274 26.57 -9.46 11.93
N GLY A 275 26.33 -8.66 12.97
CA GLY A 275 25.94 -7.25 12.91
C GLY A 275 27.08 -6.25 12.82
N TRP A 276 26.67 -4.98 12.67
CA TRP A 276 27.57 -3.85 12.61
C TRP A 276 27.35 -2.94 13.81
N THR A 277 28.35 -2.88 14.68
CA THR A 277 28.58 -1.77 15.61
C THR A 277 29.43 -0.72 14.91
N ALA A 278 28.91 0.50 14.75
CA ALA A 278 29.69 1.64 14.28
C ALA A 278 30.50 2.23 15.45
N ARG A 279 31.84 2.21 15.35
CA ARG A 279 32.73 3.09 16.13
C ARG A 279 33.31 4.14 15.20
N SER A 280 33.12 5.40 15.56
CA SER A 280 33.84 6.54 14.98
C SER A 280 35.30 6.53 15.42
N ARG A 281 36.22 6.77 14.49
CA ARG A 281 37.47 7.48 14.79
C ARG A 281 37.73 8.51 13.69
N ARG A 282 38.31 9.63 14.14
CA ARG A 282 38.66 10.84 13.40
C ARG A 282 39.59 10.54 12.22
#